data_AF-A2QUJ2-F1
#
_entry.id   AF-A2QUJ2-F1
#
_cell.length_a   1.000
_cell.length_b   1.000
_cell.length_c   1.000
_cell.angle_alpha   90.00
_cell.angle_beta   90.00
_cell.angle_gamma   90.00
#
_symmetry.space_group_name_H-M   'P 1'
#
loop_
_entity.id
_entity.type
_entity.pdbx_description
1 polymer ?
#
loop_
_entity_poly.entity_id
_entity_poly.type
_entity_poly.pdbx_seq_one_letter_code
_entity_poly.pdbx_strand_id
1 'polypeptide(L)'
;MDDAEVDHTKPIPAYYCCYLLRSTKQRTSLYIGSTPHPARRLAQHNGESKGGARKTAKDDKRPWEMVLLVEGFTSRVGALQFEWAWQNPRMSSQHPANRHQFDLETGDVAGTSGVQPSTEAGKAKHRGRGSRRSLKAHLEDLHLFLRSTYFSKWPLRLRFFNRDVYQLWTTWCDRVDALLPEHVRTILDGDCPKDHLSWADEPRVGSVEHIKVDYSDIYDYVEKSHFLLDDPSDLRCKICQAKIALSEELALVCPRASCYCISHLLCLSSRFLDHAEEPEQLVPIDGICPLCNKVIQWSTMMQELSLRTRGHNEFRAILRKAKRGRAKAHGSVHEASAPDGVASAVENPGSRAACVESASVGVSDSLDVDNHDDASLDENWTESLDLDPNPDELLNRPKDHKMESSRVEIIIDDSDCEEMEDLG
;
A
#
# COMPACT_ATOMS: atom_id res chain seq x y z
N MET A 1 2.51 9.08 -28.61
CA MET A 1 2.80 8.68 -27.23
C MET A 1 1.92 9.55 -26.39
N ASP A 2 0.69 9.09 -26.14
CA ASP A 2 -0.11 9.69 -25.09
C ASP A 2 0.55 9.28 -23.79
N ASP A 3 1.23 10.24 -23.15
CA ASP A 3 1.80 10.03 -21.83
C ASP A 3 0.66 9.49 -20.95
N ALA A 4 0.90 8.36 -20.28
CA ALA A 4 0.16 8.05 -19.07
C ALA A 4 0.44 9.23 -18.15
N GLU A 5 -0.42 10.24 -18.20
CA GLU A 5 -0.36 11.38 -17.33
C GLU A 5 -0.52 10.78 -15.94
N VAL A 6 0.61 10.58 -15.26
CA VAL A 6 0.63 10.03 -13.91
C VAL A 6 -0.26 10.97 -13.14
N ASP A 7 -1.45 10.50 -12.78
CA ASP A 7 -2.49 11.32 -12.20
C ASP A 7 -2.04 11.78 -10.80
N HIS A 8 -1.24 12.84 -10.79
CA HIS A 8 -0.71 13.49 -9.61
C HIS A 8 -1.81 14.27 -8.89
N THR A 9 -3.06 14.22 -9.36
CA THR A 9 -4.20 14.88 -8.73
C THR A 9 -4.78 14.09 -7.56
N LYS A 10 -4.45 12.79 -7.43
CA LYS A 10 -4.90 11.97 -6.29
C LYS A 10 -3.95 12.09 -5.08
N PRO A 11 -4.48 12.08 -3.85
CA PRO A 11 -3.66 12.02 -2.64
C PRO A 11 -2.96 10.66 -2.52
N ILE A 12 -1.93 10.58 -1.66
CA ILE A 12 -1.29 9.31 -1.30
C ILE A 12 -2.35 8.39 -0.69
N PRO A 13 -2.53 7.14 -1.17
CA PRO A 13 -3.57 6.24 -0.69
C PRO A 13 -3.52 6.03 0.82
N ALA A 14 -4.68 5.83 1.44
CA ALA A 14 -4.78 5.45 2.84
C ALA A 14 -4.06 4.13 3.12
N TYR A 15 -4.32 3.15 2.26
CA TYR A 15 -3.73 1.82 2.29
C TYR A 15 -3.55 1.29 0.87
N TYR A 16 -2.42 0.65 0.61
CA TYR A 16 -2.20 -0.11 -0.61
C TYR A 16 -1.13 -1.17 -0.32
N CYS A 17 -1.36 -2.39 -0.80
CA CYS A 17 -0.44 -3.50 -0.62
C CYS A 17 -0.26 -4.33 -1.89
N CYS A 18 0.86 -5.04 -1.97
CA CYS A 18 1.03 -6.25 -2.77
C CYS A 18 0.85 -7.46 -1.85
N TYR A 19 0.27 -8.54 -2.34
CA TYR A 19 -0.04 -9.72 -1.53
C TYR A 19 0.43 -11.01 -2.21
N LEU A 20 0.73 -12.01 -1.38
CA LEU A 20 0.90 -13.40 -1.80
C LEU A 20 -0.30 -14.22 -1.30
N LEU A 21 -1.05 -14.78 -2.24
CA LEU A 21 -2.08 -15.77 -1.96
C LEU A 21 -1.49 -17.18 -1.99
N ARG A 22 -2.06 -18.04 -1.16
CA ARG A 22 -1.85 -19.49 -1.20
C ARG A 22 -3.19 -20.19 -1.19
N SER A 23 -3.34 -21.26 -1.98
CA SER A 23 -4.49 -22.15 -1.87
C SER A 23 -4.37 -22.99 -0.60
N THR A 24 -5.46 -23.04 0.17
CA THR A 24 -5.53 -23.89 1.37
C THR A 24 -5.62 -25.38 1.01
N LYS A 25 -6.22 -25.72 -0.14
CA LYS A 25 -6.33 -27.10 -0.66
C LYS A 25 -5.04 -27.59 -1.32
N GLN A 26 -4.40 -26.73 -2.11
CA GLN A 26 -3.17 -27.04 -2.83
C GLN A 26 -2.10 -26.02 -2.46
N ARG A 27 -1.36 -26.25 -1.36
CA ARG A 27 -0.38 -25.27 -0.83
C ARG A 27 0.75 -24.88 -1.78
N THR A 28 0.98 -25.64 -2.86
CA THR A 28 1.91 -25.30 -3.94
C THR A 28 1.33 -24.28 -4.93
N SER A 29 0.03 -23.99 -4.83
CA SER A 29 -0.65 -22.98 -5.61
C SER A 29 -0.55 -21.60 -4.98
N LEU A 30 0.17 -20.73 -5.68
CA LEU A 30 0.44 -19.35 -5.27
C LEU A 30 -0.03 -18.37 -6.34
N TYR A 31 -0.38 -17.16 -5.91
CA TYR A 31 -0.73 -16.03 -6.77
C TYR A 31 -0.25 -14.73 -6.12
N ILE A 32 0.30 -13.82 -6.91
CA ILE A 32 0.72 -12.49 -6.46
C ILE A 32 -0.24 -11.49 -7.09
N GLY A 33 -0.68 -10.50 -6.32
CA GLY A 33 -1.41 -9.37 -6.86
C GLY A 33 -1.24 -8.12 -6.00
N SER A 34 -1.90 -7.02 -6.37
CA SER A 34 -1.96 -5.81 -5.56
C SER A 34 -3.39 -5.33 -5.33
N THR A 35 -3.62 -4.58 -4.27
CA THR A 35 -4.94 -4.04 -3.92
C THR A 35 -4.86 -2.93 -2.87
N PRO A 36 -5.76 -1.92 -2.93
CA PRO A 36 -6.02 -1.02 -1.80
C PRO A 36 -6.92 -1.64 -0.72
N HIS A 37 -7.59 -2.77 -0.99
CA HIS A 37 -8.57 -3.36 -0.07
C HIS A 37 -8.43 -4.89 0.03
N PRO A 38 -7.55 -5.40 0.92
CA PRO A 38 -7.25 -6.83 1.04
C PRO A 38 -8.47 -7.73 1.28
N ALA A 39 -9.34 -7.35 2.22
CA ALA A 39 -10.54 -8.13 2.55
C ALA A 39 -11.46 -8.33 1.32
N ARG A 40 -11.80 -7.22 0.63
CA ARG A 40 -12.60 -7.25 -0.59
C ARG A 40 -11.94 -8.11 -1.66
N ARG A 41 -10.63 -7.94 -1.89
CA ARG A 41 -9.91 -8.70 -2.91
C ARG A 41 -9.85 -10.19 -2.60
N LEU A 42 -9.70 -10.58 -1.34
CA LEU A 42 -9.73 -11.98 -0.92
C LEU A 42 -11.10 -12.62 -1.20
N ALA A 43 -12.19 -11.93 -0.87
CA ALA A 43 -13.55 -12.37 -1.17
C ALA A 43 -13.78 -12.58 -2.67
N GLN A 44 -13.23 -11.71 -3.52
CA GLN A 44 -13.26 -11.88 -4.98
C GLN A 44 -12.53 -13.15 -5.45
N HIS A 45 -11.32 -13.41 -4.94
CA HIS A 45 -10.57 -14.63 -5.27
C HIS A 45 -11.29 -15.90 -4.82
N ASN A 46 -12.00 -15.85 -3.68
CA ASN A 46 -12.80 -16.95 -3.14
C ASN A 46 -14.17 -17.11 -3.80
N GLY A 47 -14.56 -16.23 -4.72
CA GLY A 47 -15.85 -16.28 -5.41
C GLY A 47 -17.04 -15.81 -4.57
N GLU A 48 -16.79 -15.20 -3.42
CA GLU A 48 -17.80 -14.58 -2.55
C GLU A 48 -18.24 -13.21 -3.08
N SER A 49 -17.43 -12.60 -3.95
CA SER A 49 -17.68 -11.33 -4.62
C SER A 49 -17.23 -11.38 -6.09
N LYS A 50 -17.80 -10.51 -6.93
CA LYS A 50 -17.45 -10.45 -8.37
C LYS A 50 -16.10 -9.75 -8.59
N GLY A 51 -15.38 -10.11 -9.66
CA GLY A 51 -14.12 -9.49 -10.07
C GLY A 51 -12.85 -10.26 -9.68
N GLY A 52 -12.97 -11.55 -9.36
CA GLY A 52 -11.81 -12.41 -9.08
C GLY A 52 -10.98 -12.70 -10.34
N ALA A 53 -9.67 -12.91 -10.17
CA ALA A 53 -8.77 -13.27 -11.27
C ALA A 53 -9.04 -14.68 -11.80
N ARG A 54 -8.95 -14.88 -13.12
CA ARG A 54 -9.18 -16.18 -13.79
C ARG A 54 -8.35 -17.33 -13.18
N LYS A 55 -7.07 -17.07 -12.89
CA LYS A 55 -6.14 -18.05 -12.30
C LYS A 55 -6.57 -18.56 -10.91
N THR A 56 -7.38 -17.77 -10.21
CA THR A 56 -7.92 -18.08 -8.88
C THR A 56 -9.33 -18.64 -8.89
N ALA A 57 -9.97 -18.71 -10.06
CA ALA A 57 -11.37 -19.08 -10.20
C ALA A 57 -11.68 -20.56 -10.00
N LYS A 58 -10.67 -21.45 -10.13
CA LYS A 58 -10.89 -22.90 -10.04
C LYS A 58 -11.21 -23.35 -8.60
N ASP A 59 -12.33 -24.05 -8.43
CA ASP A 59 -12.83 -24.48 -7.11
C ASP A 59 -11.95 -25.54 -6.43
N ASP A 60 -11.13 -26.26 -7.18
CA ASP A 60 -10.12 -27.19 -6.66
C ASP A 60 -8.98 -26.48 -5.89
N LYS A 61 -8.83 -25.17 -6.11
CA LYS A 61 -7.84 -24.31 -5.44
C LYS A 61 -8.45 -23.39 -4.40
N ARG A 62 -9.74 -23.07 -4.47
CA ARG A 62 -10.44 -22.29 -3.43
C ARG A 62 -10.67 -23.14 -2.15
N PRO A 63 -10.63 -22.55 -0.95
CA PRO A 63 -10.38 -21.14 -0.69
C PRO A 63 -8.89 -20.79 -0.70
N TRP A 64 -8.60 -19.56 -1.08
CA TRP A 64 -7.32 -18.88 -0.98
C TRP A 64 -7.21 -18.19 0.39
N GLU A 65 -5.98 -18.06 0.87
CA GLU A 65 -5.60 -17.26 2.03
C GLU A 65 -4.49 -16.27 1.64
N MET A 66 -4.54 -15.04 2.16
CA MET A 66 -3.45 -14.08 2.06
C MET A 66 -2.41 -14.41 3.12
N VAL A 67 -1.26 -14.94 2.72
CA VAL A 67 -0.24 -15.41 3.66
C VAL A 67 0.76 -14.32 4.06
N LEU A 68 0.95 -13.34 3.17
CA LEU A 68 1.91 -12.25 3.31
C LEU A 68 1.43 -11.03 2.52
N LEU A 69 1.56 -9.85 3.14
CA LEU A 69 1.37 -8.55 2.49
C LEU A 69 2.67 -7.74 2.55
N VAL A 70 2.97 -7.03 1.46
CA VAL A 70 3.90 -5.90 1.41
C VAL A 70 3.04 -4.65 1.42
N GLU A 71 3.08 -3.85 2.47
CA GLU A 71 2.20 -2.70 2.66
C GLU A 71 2.99 -1.40 2.84
N GLY A 72 2.34 -0.25 2.58
CA GLY A 72 2.97 1.08 2.70
C GLY A 72 3.29 1.75 1.36
N PHE A 73 2.76 1.25 0.24
CA PHE A 73 2.93 1.91 -1.06
C PHE A 73 2.30 3.30 -1.06
N THR A 74 3.06 4.29 -1.52
CA THR A 74 2.61 5.69 -1.57
C THR A 74 1.87 6.05 -2.86
N SER A 75 1.75 5.11 -3.79
CA SER A 75 0.97 5.26 -5.03
C SER A 75 0.54 3.90 -5.58
N ARG A 76 -0.55 3.89 -6.35
CA ARG A 76 -1.00 2.71 -7.12
C ARG A 76 0.07 2.26 -8.11
N VAL A 77 0.67 3.20 -8.84
CA VAL A 77 1.73 2.93 -9.82
C VAL A 77 2.92 2.22 -9.16
N GLY A 78 3.35 2.69 -7.99
CA GLY A 78 4.44 2.05 -7.27
C GLY A 78 4.11 0.60 -6.86
N ALA A 79 2.89 0.36 -6.38
CA ALA A 79 2.44 -1.00 -6.07
C ALA A 79 2.42 -1.90 -7.31
N LEU A 80 1.94 -1.40 -8.46
CA LEU A 80 1.92 -2.16 -9.72
C LEU A 80 3.34 -2.47 -10.23
N GLN A 81 4.28 -1.54 -10.12
CA GLN A 81 5.69 -1.78 -10.45
C GLN A 81 6.30 -2.88 -9.57
N PHE A 82 5.99 -2.87 -8.27
CA PHE A 82 6.45 -3.90 -7.35
C PHE A 82 5.81 -5.26 -7.62
N GLU A 83 4.50 -5.29 -7.84
CA GLU A 83 3.74 -6.48 -8.23
C GLU A 83 4.33 -7.13 -9.48
N TRP A 84 4.53 -6.35 -10.54
CA TRP A 84 5.09 -6.84 -11.80
C TRP A 84 6.49 -7.41 -11.61
N ALA A 85 7.35 -6.71 -10.85
CA ALA A 85 8.69 -7.19 -10.53
C ALA A 85 8.65 -8.52 -9.78
N TRP A 86 7.71 -8.68 -8.83
CA TRP A 86 7.56 -9.89 -8.02
C TRP A 86 6.97 -11.07 -8.78
N GLN A 87 6.05 -10.82 -9.72
CA GLN A 87 5.53 -11.82 -10.65
C GLN A 87 6.59 -12.25 -11.68
N ASN A 88 7.47 -11.33 -12.09
CA ASN A 88 8.43 -11.53 -13.18
C ASN A 88 9.91 -11.36 -12.79
N PRO A 89 10.47 -12.08 -11.79
CA PRO A 89 11.79 -11.72 -11.26
C PRO A 89 12.95 -11.87 -12.24
N ARG A 90 12.83 -12.75 -13.23
CA ARG A 90 13.85 -12.89 -14.29
C ARG A 90 13.80 -11.78 -15.34
N MET A 91 12.71 -11.02 -15.42
CA MET A 91 12.56 -9.90 -16.37
C MET A 91 12.71 -8.55 -15.68
N SER A 92 12.59 -8.50 -14.36
CA SER A 92 12.76 -7.27 -13.60
C SER A 92 14.21 -6.78 -13.65
N SER A 93 14.40 -5.52 -14.04
CA SER A 93 15.72 -4.85 -13.97
C SER A 93 16.26 -4.76 -12.54
N GLN A 94 15.38 -4.88 -11.53
CA GLN A 94 15.75 -4.90 -10.12
C GLN A 94 16.39 -6.23 -9.67
N HIS A 95 16.36 -7.26 -10.52
CA HIS A 95 17.03 -8.52 -10.26
C HIS A 95 18.51 -8.43 -10.70
N PRO A 96 19.50 -8.84 -9.88
CA PRO A 96 20.93 -8.70 -10.17
C PRO A 96 21.35 -9.31 -11.51
N ALA A 97 20.70 -10.40 -11.91
CA ALA A 97 20.94 -11.04 -13.22
C ALA A 97 20.73 -10.10 -14.42
N ASN A 98 19.89 -9.07 -14.29
CA ASN A 98 19.57 -8.13 -15.35
C ASN A 98 20.29 -6.78 -15.19
N ARG A 99 20.85 -6.48 -14.02
CA ARG A 99 21.48 -5.19 -13.73
C ARG A 99 22.76 -4.96 -14.55
N HIS A 100 23.54 -6.01 -14.80
CA HIS A 100 24.73 -5.93 -15.65
C HIS A 100 24.43 -5.76 -17.14
N GLN A 101 23.20 -6.03 -17.59
CA GLN A 101 22.86 -5.87 -19.01
C GLN A 101 22.67 -4.39 -19.37
N PHE A 102 22.21 -3.56 -18.43
CA PHE A 102 22.02 -2.12 -18.67
C PHE A 102 23.28 -1.29 -18.44
N ASP A 103 24.10 -1.62 -17.44
CA ASP A 103 25.33 -0.84 -17.15
C ASP A 103 26.39 -0.95 -18.27
N LEU A 104 26.34 -1.99 -19.11
CA LEU A 104 27.23 -2.19 -20.26
C LEU A 104 26.77 -1.50 -21.56
N GLU A 105 25.50 -1.11 -21.67
CA GLU A 105 24.98 -0.48 -22.89
C GLU A 105 25.09 1.05 -22.89
N THR A 106 25.31 1.67 -21.73
CA THR A 106 25.44 3.14 -21.58
C THR A 106 26.88 3.65 -21.38
N GLY A 107 27.89 2.78 -21.41
CA GLY A 107 29.31 3.15 -21.31
C GLY A 107 30.09 2.80 -22.57
N ASP A 108 30.73 3.81 -23.18
CA ASP A 108 31.70 3.74 -24.28
C ASP A 108 31.19 3.57 -25.73
N VAL A 109 30.64 4.68 -26.25
CA VAL A 109 30.73 5.04 -27.67
C VAL A 109 32.17 5.46 -28.00
N ALA A 110 33.11 4.52 -28.13
CA ALA A 110 34.41 4.78 -28.76
C ALA A 110 35.19 3.50 -29.10
N GLY A 111 35.03 3.02 -30.34
CA GLY A 111 36.18 2.48 -31.09
C GLY A 111 36.28 0.96 -31.24
N THR A 112 36.53 0.61 -32.51
CA THR A 112 37.23 -0.59 -33.01
C THR A 112 36.45 -1.91 -33.16
N SER A 113 35.93 -2.06 -34.39
CA SER A 113 36.26 -3.16 -35.31
C SER A 113 35.89 -4.61 -34.92
N GLY A 114 34.68 -5.00 -35.35
CA GLY A 114 34.52 -6.00 -36.41
C GLY A 114 34.89 -7.45 -36.11
N VAL A 115 33.89 -8.26 -35.77
CA VAL A 115 33.73 -9.64 -36.25
C VAL A 115 32.23 -9.96 -36.25
N GLN A 116 31.64 -10.21 -37.44
CA GLN A 116 30.32 -10.83 -37.56
C GLN A 116 30.46 -12.36 -37.39
N PRO A 117 29.67 -13.04 -36.56
CA PRO A 117 29.47 -14.48 -36.70
C PRO A 117 28.27 -14.72 -37.62
N SER A 118 28.59 -15.34 -38.75
CA SER A 118 27.71 -15.88 -39.78
C SER A 118 26.46 -16.59 -39.26
N THR A 119 25.36 -16.27 -39.92
CA THR A 119 24.16 -17.11 -40.09
C THR A 119 24.56 -18.54 -40.47
N GLU A 120 24.17 -19.53 -39.67
CA GLU A 120 23.64 -20.82 -40.13
C GLU A 120 23.42 -21.80 -38.97
N ALA A 121 22.26 -22.48 -39.03
CA ALA A 121 21.92 -23.73 -38.37
C ALA A 121 21.66 -23.72 -36.84
N GLY A 122 20.40 -23.99 -36.48
CA GLY A 122 20.14 -24.92 -35.37
C GLY A 122 18.97 -24.62 -34.45
N LYS A 123 17.75 -24.94 -34.92
CA LYS A 123 16.63 -25.47 -34.13
C LYS A 123 16.03 -24.55 -33.05
N ALA A 124 14.80 -24.11 -33.32
CA ALA A 124 13.85 -23.63 -32.35
C ALA A 124 13.82 -24.54 -31.10
N LYS A 125 14.45 -24.09 -30.01
CA LYS A 125 14.21 -24.66 -28.69
C LYS A 125 12.87 -24.10 -28.22
N HIS A 126 11.87 -24.97 -28.14
CA HIS A 126 10.66 -24.75 -27.36
C HIS A 126 11.02 -24.02 -26.06
N ARG A 127 10.39 -22.87 -25.81
CA ARG A 127 10.44 -22.20 -24.50
C ARG A 127 9.95 -23.22 -23.47
N GLY A 128 10.88 -23.79 -22.71
CA GLY A 128 10.56 -24.78 -21.69
C GLY A 128 9.59 -24.18 -20.69
N ARG A 129 8.47 -24.88 -20.47
CA ARG A 129 7.45 -24.61 -19.46
C ARG A 129 8.13 -24.14 -18.16
N GLY A 130 7.93 -22.88 -17.80
CA GLY A 130 8.52 -22.33 -16.59
C GLY A 130 7.99 -23.11 -15.40
N SER A 131 8.83 -23.92 -14.75
CA SER A 131 8.42 -24.66 -13.54
C SER A 131 7.80 -23.68 -12.56
N ARG A 132 6.60 -24.03 -12.07
CA ARG A 132 5.91 -23.27 -11.04
C ARG A 132 6.87 -22.96 -9.90
N ARG A 133 6.97 -21.68 -9.55
CA ARG A 133 7.90 -21.23 -8.52
C ARG A 133 7.37 -21.62 -7.14
N SER A 134 8.28 -22.06 -6.28
CA SER A 134 7.93 -22.47 -4.92
C SER A 134 7.71 -21.26 -4.01
N LEU A 135 7.04 -21.46 -2.88
CA LEU A 135 6.89 -20.43 -1.85
C LEU A 135 8.25 -19.86 -1.44
N LYS A 136 9.24 -20.73 -1.25
CA LYS A 136 10.63 -20.35 -0.96
C LYS A 136 11.17 -19.39 -2.02
N ALA A 137 11.05 -19.73 -3.31
CA ALA A 137 11.54 -18.89 -4.38
C ALA A 137 10.88 -17.49 -4.37
N HIS A 138 9.57 -17.39 -4.12
CA HIS A 138 8.89 -16.09 -4.02
C HIS A 138 9.37 -15.23 -2.84
N LEU A 139 9.69 -15.85 -1.70
CA LEU A 139 10.26 -15.16 -0.54
C LEU A 139 11.70 -14.71 -0.80
N GLU A 140 12.49 -15.51 -1.53
CA GLU A 140 13.85 -15.15 -1.97
C GLU A 140 13.82 -13.90 -2.86
N ASP A 141 12.93 -13.85 -3.85
CA ASP A 141 12.81 -12.66 -4.71
C ASP A 141 12.28 -11.45 -3.95
N LEU A 142 11.31 -11.65 -3.03
CA LEU A 142 10.81 -10.56 -2.21
C LEU A 142 11.95 -9.92 -1.41
N HIS A 143 12.75 -10.75 -0.74
CA HIS A 143 13.93 -10.29 0.00
C HIS A 143 14.92 -9.55 -0.91
N LEU A 144 15.06 -10.00 -2.16
CA LEU A 144 15.89 -9.32 -3.14
C LEU A 144 15.34 -7.95 -3.51
N PHE A 145 14.04 -7.84 -3.84
CA PHE A 145 13.42 -6.59 -4.26
C PHE A 145 13.42 -5.54 -3.16
N LEU A 146 13.16 -5.91 -1.90
CA LEU A 146 13.20 -4.99 -0.77
C LEU A 146 14.58 -4.35 -0.53
N ARG A 147 15.65 -4.94 -1.08
CA ARG A 147 17.03 -4.38 -1.03
C ARG A 147 17.46 -3.73 -2.34
N SER A 148 16.66 -3.83 -3.39
CA SER A 148 16.98 -3.18 -4.66
C SER A 148 17.07 -1.67 -4.46
N THR A 149 17.95 -1.01 -5.18
CA THR A 149 18.15 0.46 -5.08
C THR A 149 16.87 1.25 -5.33
N TYR A 150 15.91 0.67 -6.04
CA TYR A 150 14.63 1.30 -6.33
C TYR A 150 13.63 1.16 -5.17
N PHE A 151 13.38 -0.05 -4.68
CA PHE A 151 12.36 -0.28 -3.65
C PHE A 151 12.88 -0.13 -2.22
N SER A 152 14.20 -0.18 -1.98
CA SER A 152 14.80 -0.08 -0.64
C SER A 152 14.64 1.29 0.00
N LYS A 153 14.14 2.29 -0.72
CA LYS A 153 13.87 3.65 -0.22
C LYS A 153 12.40 3.90 0.09
N TRP A 154 11.55 2.92 -0.20
CA TRP A 154 10.11 3.07 0.00
C TRP A 154 9.75 2.69 1.43
N PRO A 155 8.71 3.31 2.03
CA PRO A 155 8.30 3.03 3.41
C PRO A 155 7.50 1.72 3.52
N LEU A 156 8.07 0.64 2.98
CA LEU A 156 7.44 -0.67 2.89
C LEU A 156 7.59 -1.45 4.19
N ARG A 157 6.56 -2.22 4.52
CA ARG A 157 6.51 -3.14 5.66
C ARG A 157 5.98 -4.48 5.21
N LEU A 158 6.34 -5.54 5.92
CA LEU A 158 5.88 -6.90 5.67
C LEU A 158 4.91 -7.34 6.75
N ARG A 159 3.72 -7.81 6.38
CA ARG A 159 2.76 -8.41 7.31
C ARG A 159 2.55 -9.88 7.00
N PHE A 160 2.91 -10.75 7.93
CA PHE A 160 2.72 -12.20 7.81
C PHE A 160 1.47 -12.65 8.57
N PHE A 161 0.63 -13.46 7.94
CA PHE A 161 -0.53 -14.07 8.59
C PHE A 161 -0.32 -15.54 8.96
N ASN A 162 0.63 -16.21 8.31
CA ASN A 162 0.90 -17.62 8.52
C ASN A 162 2.30 -17.89 9.11
N ARG A 163 2.34 -18.65 10.19
CA ARG A 163 3.54 -19.05 10.93
C ARG A 163 4.53 -19.81 10.05
N ASP A 164 4.05 -20.72 9.20
CA ASP A 164 4.91 -21.53 8.34
C ASP A 164 5.62 -20.67 7.28
N VAL A 165 4.92 -19.67 6.74
CA VAL A 165 5.48 -18.70 5.79
C VAL A 165 6.48 -17.78 6.50
N TYR A 166 6.16 -17.28 7.69
CA TYR A 166 7.09 -16.48 8.49
C TYR A 166 8.34 -17.26 8.89
N GLN A 167 8.22 -18.53 9.29
CA GLN A 167 9.37 -19.38 9.62
C GLN A 167 10.29 -19.59 8.41
N LEU A 168 9.72 -19.77 7.22
CA LEU A 168 10.49 -19.89 6.00
C LEU A 168 11.22 -18.59 5.66
N TRP A 169 10.55 -17.45 5.87
CA TRP A 169 11.12 -16.12 5.72
C TRP A 169 12.30 -15.88 6.67
N THR A 170 12.13 -16.12 7.98
CA THR A 170 13.23 -15.94 8.96
C THR A 170 14.40 -16.87 8.65
N THR A 171 14.12 -18.14 8.28
CA THR A 171 15.15 -19.10 7.88
C THR A 171 15.95 -18.62 6.66
N TRP A 172 15.32 -17.88 5.74
CA TRP A 172 16.00 -17.28 4.61
C TRP A 172 16.83 -16.06 5.03
N CYS A 173 16.27 -15.15 5.82
CA CYS A 173 16.99 -13.99 6.36
C CYS A 173 18.24 -14.41 7.14
N ASP A 174 18.17 -15.47 7.95
CA ASP A 174 19.30 -16.00 8.73
C ASP A 174 20.43 -16.60 7.86
N ARG A 175 20.13 -16.97 6.61
CA ARG A 175 21.09 -17.60 5.68
C ARG A 175 21.78 -16.61 4.76
N VAL A 176 21.22 -15.43 4.57
CA VAL A 176 21.69 -14.46 3.58
C VAL A 176 22.47 -13.36 4.30
N ASP A 177 23.73 -13.15 3.91
CA ASP A 177 24.64 -12.17 4.53
C ASP A 177 24.26 -10.69 4.26
N ALA A 178 23.08 -10.41 3.72
CA ALA A 178 22.65 -9.07 3.34
C ALA A 178 21.32 -8.74 3.99
N LEU A 179 21.38 -7.82 4.96
CA LEU A 179 20.25 -7.37 5.76
C LEU A 179 19.24 -6.56 4.93
N LEU A 180 17.99 -6.56 5.39
CA LEU A 180 17.00 -5.61 4.90
C LEU A 180 17.28 -4.21 5.46
N PRO A 181 16.88 -3.14 4.76
CA PRO A 181 16.95 -1.79 5.31
C PRO A 181 16.19 -1.70 6.65
N GLU A 182 16.72 -0.96 7.62
CA GLU A 182 16.19 -0.93 9.00
C GLU A 182 14.72 -0.51 9.10
N HIS A 183 14.25 0.35 8.18
CA HIS A 183 12.86 0.79 8.14
C HIS A 183 11.89 -0.29 7.62
N VAL A 184 12.36 -1.33 6.92
CA VAL A 184 11.52 -2.42 6.42
C VAL A 184 11.19 -3.39 7.54
N ARG A 185 10.13 -3.06 8.30
CA ARG A 185 9.71 -3.81 9.49
C ARG A 185 8.81 -4.98 9.13
N THR A 186 8.83 -6.01 9.99
CA THR A 186 7.94 -7.17 9.92
C THR A 186 6.87 -7.10 11.00
N ILE A 187 5.62 -7.33 10.63
CA ILE A 187 4.43 -7.32 11.48
C ILE A 187 3.87 -8.75 11.51
N LEU A 188 3.73 -9.31 12.70
CA LEU A 188 3.28 -10.68 12.90
C LEU A 188 1.80 -10.72 13.26
N ASP A 189 1.04 -11.40 12.41
CA ASP A 189 -0.42 -11.44 12.47
C ASP A 189 -0.97 -12.86 12.27
N GLY A 190 -2.30 -13.03 12.22
CA GLY A 190 -2.94 -14.31 11.93
C GLY A 190 -2.61 -15.38 12.97
N ASP A 191 -1.96 -16.47 12.55
CA ASP A 191 -1.49 -17.55 13.43
C ASP A 191 0.00 -17.43 13.81
N CYS A 192 0.67 -16.33 13.40
CA CYS A 192 2.07 -16.10 13.74
C CYS A 192 2.28 -15.98 15.26
N PRO A 193 3.48 -16.34 15.76
CA PRO A 193 3.83 -16.15 17.17
C PRO A 193 3.58 -14.72 17.62
N LYS A 194 3.11 -14.53 18.85
CA LYS A 194 3.04 -13.20 19.45
C LYS A 194 4.49 -12.73 19.64
N ASP A 195 4.83 -11.61 19.01
CA ASP A 195 6.13 -11.01 19.23
C ASP A 195 6.17 -10.43 20.66
N HIS A 196 7.13 -10.87 21.46
CA HIS A 196 7.37 -10.28 22.78
C HIS A 196 8.09 -8.92 22.68
N LEU A 197 8.62 -8.59 21.50
CA LEU A 197 9.35 -7.36 21.21
C LEU A 197 8.52 -6.35 20.39
N SER A 198 7.20 -6.57 20.24
CA SER A 198 6.34 -5.77 19.36
C SER A 198 6.50 -4.27 19.67
N TRP A 199 7.09 -3.54 18.72
CA TRP A 199 7.13 -2.10 18.75
C TRP A 199 5.68 -1.59 18.82
N ALA A 200 5.40 -0.77 19.83
CA ALA A 200 4.05 -0.43 20.30
C ALA A 200 3.12 0.24 19.26
N ASP A 201 3.60 0.52 18.06
CA ASP A 201 2.91 1.37 17.09
C ASP A 201 2.11 0.57 16.04
N GLU A 202 2.27 -0.75 15.92
CA GLU A 202 1.61 -1.53 14.85
C GLU A 202 0.76 -2.69 15.39
N PRO A 203 -0.58 -2.52 15.47
CA PRO A 203 -1.44 -3.51 16.08
C PRO A 203 -1.58 -4.78 15.23
N ARG A 204 -1.63 -5.92 15.91
CA ARG A 204 -2.07 -7.21 15.35
C ARG A 204 -3.58 -7.14 15.10
N VAL A 205 -4.00 -7.31 13.85
CA VAL A 205 -5.42 -7.18 13.45
C VAL A 205 -6.15 -8.53 13.39
N GLY A 206 -5.41 -9.64 13.46
CA GLY A 206 -5.90 -11.02 13.42
C GLY A 206 -6.14 -11.54 12.00
N SER A 207 -6.75 -10.74 11.13
CA SER A 207 -7.11 -11.13 9.76
C SER A 207 -7.06 -9.92 8.81
N VAL A 208 -6.97 -10.19 7.51
CA VAL A 208 -7.06 -9.16 6.46
C VAL A 208 -8.37 -8.38 6.48
N GLU A 209 -9.44 -8.96 7.07
CA GLU A 209 -10.75 -8.34 7.26
C GLU A 209 -10.71 -7.12 8.20
N HIS A 210 -9.76 -7.10 9.13
CA HIS A 210 -9.64 -6.05 10.14
C HIS A 210 -8.54 -5.02 9.81
N ILE A 211 -7.93 -5.13 8.63
CA ILE A 211 -7.00 -4.10 8.14
C ILE A 211 -7.81 -2.84 7.85
N LYS A 212 -7.41 -1.72 8.48
CA LYS A 212 -7.97 -0.41 8.17
C LYS A 212 -7.45 0.05 6.82
N VAL A 213 -8.36 0.24 5.87
CA VAL A 213 -8.05 0.66 4.49
C VAL A 213 -8.40 2.12 4.23
N ASP A 214 -8.89 2.84 5.24
CA ASP A 214 -9.24 4.25 5.18
C ASP A 214 -8.23 5.11 5.97
N TYR A 215 -8.37 6.42 5.91
CA TYR A 215 -7.46 7.35 6.60
C TYR A 215 -7.68 7.44 8.11
N SER A 216 -8.46 6.53 8.74
CA SER A 216 -8.86 6.64 10.14
C SER A 216 -7.68 6.77 11.11
N ASP A 217 -6.55 6.13 10.81
CA ASP A 217 -5.33 6.18 11.64
C ASP A 217 -4.66 7.56 11.69
N ILE A 218 -4.98 8.47 10.76
CA ILE A 218 -4.43 9.83 10.72
C ILE A 218 -5.50 10.92 10.91
N TYR A 219 -6.75 10.57 11.26
CA TYR A 219 -7.83 11.56 11.44
C TYR A 219 -7.46 12.66 12.44
N ASP A 220 -6.92 12.30 13.61
CA ASP A 220 -6.51 13.25 14.64
C ASP A 220 -5.37 14.15 14.16
N TYR A 221 -4.45 13.60 13.36
CA TYR A 221 -3.35 14.35 12.78
C TYR A 221 -3.84 15.34 11.71
N VAL A 222 -4.77 14.93 10.85
CA VAL A 222 -5.42 15.79 9.85
C VAL A 222 -6.16 16.94 10.55
N GLU A 223 -6.94 16.65 11.60
CA GLU A 223 -7.65 17.68 12.35
C GLU A 223 -6.70 18.68 13.01
N LYS A 224 -5.64 18.17 13.67
CA LYS A 224 -4.63 19.02 14.30
C LYS A 224 -3.91 19.90 13.28
N SER A 225 -3.55 19.34 12.12
CA SER A 225 -2.86 20.09 11.06
C SER A 225 -3.75 21.18 10.48
N HIS A 226 -5.04 20.88 10.23
CA HIS A 226 -6.01 21.89 9.84
C HIS A 226 -6.10 23.01 10.88
N PHE A 227 -6.25 22.68 12.16
CA PHE A 227 -6.38 23.67 13.23
C PHE A 227 -5.16 24.59 13.35
N LEU A 228 -3.93 24.04 13.25
CA LEU A 228 -2.71 24.84 13.37
C LEU A 228 -2.44 25.72 12.15
N LEU A 229 -3.01 25.39 10.99
CA LEU A 229 -2.79 26.11 9.74
C LEU A 229 -3.95 27.05 9.37
N ASP A 230 -5.03 27.07 10.16
CA ASP A 230 -6.25 27.87 9.91
C ASP A 230 -5.99 29.39 10.05
N ASP A 231 -5.04 29.80 10.90
CA ASP A 231 -4.59 31.19 11.00
C ASP A 231 -3.21 31.37 10.34
N PRO A 232 -3.15 31.85 9.09
CA PRO A 232 -1.90 31.97 8.35
C PRO A 232 -1.01 33.13 8.83
N SER A 233 -1.52 34.04 9.66
CA SER A 233 -0.84 35.33 9.92
C SER A 233 0.47 35.20 10.73
N ASP A 234 0.57 34.15 11.55
CA ASP A 234 1.67 33.90 12.49
C ASP A 234 2.43 32.59 12.24
N LEU A 235 2.23 31.95 11.08
CA LEU A 235 2.93 30.72 10.76
C LEU A 235 4.40 30.98 10.46
N ARG A 236 5.29 30.35 11.24
CA ARG A 236 6.74 30.42 11.05
C ARG A 236 7.36 29.04 11.00
N CYS A 237 8.28 28.86 10.05
CA CYS A 237 9.03 27.62 9.95
C CYS A 237 9.97 27.47 11.15
N LYS A 238 9.84 26.36 11.88
CA LYS A 238 10.67 26.08 13.06
C LYS A 238 12.17 25.95 12.75
N ILE A 239 12.53 25.75 11.48
CA ILE A 239 13.92 25.58 11.04
C ILE A 239 14.51 26.92 10.62
N CYS A 240 14.00 27.55 9.54
CA CYS A 240 14.56 28.80 9.01
C CYS A 240 14.00 30.08 9.67
N GLN A 241 13.00 29.97 10.55
CA GLN A 241 12.31 31.09 11.25
C GLN A 241 11.55 32.09 10.34
N ALA A 242 11.59 31.91 9.02
CA ALA A 242 10.82 32.71 8.07
C ALA A 242 9.31 32.44 8.23
N LYS A 243 8.51 33.44 7.85
CA LYS A 243 7.05 33.29 7.75
C LYS A 243 6.72 32.31 6.61
N ILE A 244 5.68 31.50 6.81
CA ILE A 244 5.23 30.53 5.80
C ILE A 244 4.02 31.09 5.05
N ALA A 245 4.13 31.23 3.74
CA ALA A 245 3.02 31.67 2.88
C ALA A 245 2.28 30.45 2.31
N LEU A 246 1.22 29.98 2.97
CA LEU A 246 0.47 28.77 2.57
C LEU A 246 -0.16 28.82 1.16
N SER A 247 -0.26 29.99 0.55
CA SER A 247 -0.71 30.16 -0.83
C SER A 247 0.32 29.73 -1.88
N GLU A 248 1.60 29.75 -1.52
CA GLU A 248 2.73 29.54 -2.45
C GLU A 248 3.66 28.41 -1.97
N GLU A 249 3.68 28.14 -0.66
CA GLU A 249 4.62 27.24 -0.01
C GLU A 249 3.91 26.06 0.65
N LEU A 250 4.59 24.90 0.64
CA LEU A 250 4.13 23.71 1.32
C LEU A 250 4.66 23.67 2.76
N ALA A 251 3.74 23.63 3.72
CA ALA A 251 4.02 23.49 5.14
C ALA A 251 3.76 22.06 5.63
N LEU A 252 4.61 21.57 6.53
CA LEU A 252 4.46 20.32 7.24
C LEU A 252 4.21 20.57 8.72
N VAL A 253 3.35 19.74 9.31
CA VAL A 253 3.04 19.74 10.74
C VAL A 253 3.59 18.44 11.35
N CYS A 254 4.19 18.49 12.53
CA CYS A 254 4.61 17.26 13.20
C CYS A 254 3.40 16.38 13.54
N PRO A 255 3.39 15.06 13.26
CA PRO A 255 2.22 14.20 13.50
C PRO A 255 1.95 13.91 14.98
N ARG A 256 2.93 14.08 15.88
CA ARG A 256 2.75 13.82 17.32
C ARG A 256 1.65 14.70 17.92
N ALA A 257 0.67 14.11 18.60
CA ALA A 257 -0.52 14.80 19.10
C ALA A 257 -0.21 16.07 19.90
N SER A 258 0.78 16.03 20.78
CA SER A 258 1.18 17.15 21.65
C SER A 258 2.28 18.05 21.08
N CYS A 259 2.58 17.95 19.78
CA CYS A 259 3.61 18.75 19.13
C CYS A 259 2.97 19.72 18.12
N TYR A 260 3.41 20.97 18.17
CA TYR A 260 2.94 22.06 17.32
C TYR A 260 4.03 22.54 16.35
N CYS A 261 4.99 21.67 16.00
CA CYS A 261 6.04 22.03 15.07
C CYS A 261 5.47 22.21 13.67
N ILE A 262 5.74 23.37 13.08
CA ILE A 262 5.43 23.68 11.68
C ILE A 262 6.75 23.99 10.97
N SER A 263 6.93 23.51 9.74
CA SER A 263 8.16 23.75 8.95
C SER A 263 7.85 23.75 7.46
N HIS A 264 8.65 24.45 6.66
CA HIS A 264 8.60 24.27 5.21
C HIS A 264 8.94 22.81 4.86
N LEU A 265 8.30 22.30 3.81
CA LEU A 265 8.58 20.99 3.24
C LEU A 265 10.09 20.80 3.01
N LEU A 266 10.70 21.73 2.27
CA LEU A 266 12.11 21.64 1.90
C LEU A 266 13.04 21.78 3.11
N CYS A 267 12.75 22.70 4.05
CA CYS A 267 13.57 22.84 5.26
C CYS A 267 13.58 21.56 6.09
N LEU A 268 12.41 20.92 6.26
CA LEU A 268 12.32 19.69 7.03
C LEU A 268 12.96 18.51 6.28
N SER A 269 12.77 18.45 4.96
CA SER A 269 13.41 17.45 4.09
C SER A 269 14.93 17.49 4.23
N SER A 270 15.54 18.66 4.00
CA SER A 270 17.00 18.81 4.13
C SER A 270 17.49 18.41 5.51
N ARG A 271 16.81 18.86 6.57
CA ARG A 271 17.17 18.47 7.94
C ARG A 271 17.09 16.96 8.17
N PHE A 272 16.10 16.27 7.61
CA PHE A 272 15.97 14.83 7.77
C PHE A 272 17.05 14.09 6.96
N LEU A 273 17.37 14.56 5.76
CA LEU A 273 18.45 14.01 4.93
C LEU A 273 19.84 14.23 5.54
N ASP A 274 20.08 15.33 6.23
CA ASP A 274 21.35 15.57 6.95
C ASP A 274 21.63 14.50 8.03
N HIS A 275 20.59 13.81 8.52
CA HIS A 275 20.69 12.73 9.50
C HIS A 275 20.54 11.34 8.86
N ALA A 276 20.35 11.26 7.54
CA ALA A 276 20.25 9.98 6.85
C ALA A 276 21.64 9.35 6.71
N GLU A 277 21.71 8.03 6.82
CA GLU A 277 22.97 7.29 6.69
C GLU A 277 23.51 7.31 5.25
N GLU A 278 22.62 7.48 4.26
CA GLU A 278 22.98 7.36 2.86
C GLU A 278 23.04 8.73 2.16
N PRO A 279 24.20 9.14 1.64
CA PRO A 279 24.41 10.49 1.11
C PRO A 279 23.66 10.78 -0.19
N GLU A 280 23.27 9.75 -0.94
CA GLU A 280 22.52 9.88 -2.20
C GLU A 280 21.00 9.85 -2.01
N GLN A 281 20.52 9.77 -0.76
CA GLN A 281 19.10 9.71 -0.48
C GLN A 281 18.43 11.05 -0.79
N LEU A 282 17.49 11.05 -1.75
CA LEU A 282 16.74 12.25 -2.16
C LEU A 282 15.46 12.45 -1.36
N VAL A 283 14.84 11.37 -0.88
CA VAL A 283 13.57 11.39 -0.15
C VAL A 283 13.80 10.86 1.26
N PRO A 284 13.48 11.64 2.32
CA PRO A 284 13.58 11.15 3.68
C PRO A 284 12.69 9.92 3.92
N ILE A 285 13.14 9.00 4.77
CA ILE A 285 12.31 7.88 5.26
C ILE A 285 11.69 8.27 6.60
N ASP A 286 12.53 8.75 7.51
CA ASP A 286 12.14 9.32 8.79
C ASP A 286 13.13 10.41 9.21
N GLY A 287 12.89 11.03 10.37
CA GLY A 287 13.82 11.97 10.96
C GLY A 287 13.33 12.55 12.28
N ILE A 288 14.19 13.30 12.95
CA ILE A 288 13.91 13.82 14.29
C ILE A 288 13.24 15.20 14.20
N CYS A 289 12.04 15.31 14.74
CA CYS A 289 11.31 16.58 14.79
C CYS A 289 12.11 17.64 15.56
N PRO A 290 12.31 18.86 15.02
CA PRO A 290 13.11 19.91 15.65
C PRO A 290 12.50 20.53 16.91
N LEU A 291 11.22 20.22 17.23
CA LEU A 291 10.56 20.74 18.43
C LEU A 291 10.43 19.68 19.53
N CYS A 292 9.85 18.52 19.22
CA CYS A 292 9.59 17.49 20.23
C CYS A 292 10.68 16.42 20.34
N ASN A 293 11.69 16.46 19.46
CA ASN A 293 12.82 15.51 19.40
C ASN A 293 12.38 14.03 19.31
N LYS A 294 11.22 13.77 18.70
CA LYS A 294 10.74 12.42 18.40
C LYS A 294 11.02 12.08 16.94
N VAL A 295 11.28 10.81 16.68
CA VAL A 295 11.37 10.27 15.32
C VAL A 295 9.99 10.34 14.67
N ILE A 296 9.93 10.85 13.45
CA ILE A 296 8.74 11.06 12.64
C ILE A 296 8.93 10.38 11.30
N GLN A 297 7.95 9.59 10.88
CA GLN A 297 7.92 8.99 9.55
C GLN A 297 7.57 10.04 8.48
N TRP A 298 8.39 10.11 7.43
CA TRP A 298 8.18 11.04 6.32
C TRP A 298 6.90 10.74 5.56
N SER A 299 6.62 9.46 5.32
CA SER A 299 5.43 8.98 4.62
C SER A 299 4.13 9.46 5.26
N THR A 300 4.03 9.42 6.58
CA THR A 300 2.86 9.93 7.33
C THR A 300 2.63 11.42 7.11
N MET A 301 3.71 12.22 7.10
CA MET A 301 3.60 13.66 6.83
C MET A 301 3.19 13.93 5.38
N MET A 302 3.75 13.18 4.43
CA MET A 302 3.38 13.30 3.01
C MET A 302 1.93 12.89 2.77
N GLN A 303 1.42 11.88 3.49
CA GLN A 303 0.03 11.44 3.38
C GLN A 303 -0.94 12.56 3.79
N GLU A 304 -0.72 13.20 4.94
CA GLU A 304 -1.51 14.39 5.34
C GLU A 304 -1.37 15.55 4.34
N LEU A 305 -0.14 15.87 3.92
CA LEU A 305 0.10 16.96 3.00
C LEU A 305 -0.65 16.74 1.69
N SER A 306 -0.61 15.51 1.16
CA SER A 306 -1.30 15.14 -0.07
C SER A 306 -2.82 15.19 0.08
N LEU A 307 -3.37 14.78 1.23
CA LEU A 307 -4.79 14.94 1.53
C LEU A 307 -5.21 16.41 1.52
N ARG A 308 -4.42 17.27 2.17
CA ARG A 308 -4.72 18.71 2.28
C ARG A 308 -4.60 19.44 0.93
N THR A 309 -3.66 19.04 0.08
CA THR A 309 -3.36 19.73 -1.19
C THR A 309 -4.09 19.17 -2.40
N ARG A 310 -4.43 17.87 -2.39
CA ARG A 310 -4.97 17.14 -3.55
C ARG A 310 -6.29 16.46 -3.22
N GLY A 311 -6.37 15.79 -2.07
CA GLY A 311 -7.57 15.08 -1.57
C GLY A 311 -8.63 15.96 -0.89
N HIS A 312 -9.07 17.05 -1.53
CA HIS A 312 -9.97 18.04 -0.93
C HIS A 312 -11.31 17.45 -0.44
N ASN A 313 -11.81 16.40 -1.09
CA ASN A 313 -13.09 15.78 -0.73
C ASN A 313 -12.94 14.90 0.52
N GLU A 314 -11.93 14.04 0.52
CA GLU A 314 -11.55 13.17 1.62
C GLU A 314 -11.19 14.00 2.85
N PHE A 315 -10.35 15.03 2.68
CA PHE A 315 -9.93 15.95 3.74
C PHE A 315 -11.14 16.63 4.39
N ARG A 316 -12.08 17.17 3.61
CA ARG A 316 -13.32 17.76 4.14
C ARG A 316 -14.21 16.73 4.82
N ALA A 317 -14.30 15.51 4.30
CA ALA A 317 -15.10 14.44 4.89
C ALA A 317 -14.56 14.05 6.29
N ILE A 318 -13.24 13.95 6.44
CA ILE A 318 -12.57 13.69 7.71
C ILE A 318 -12.90 14.78 8.73
N LEU A 319 -12.75 16.05 8.37
CA LEU A 319 -13.05 17.18 9.27
C LEU A 319 -14.53 17.24 9.66
N ARG A 320 -15.46 16.87 8.76
CA ARG A 320 -16.89 16.78 9.07
C ARG A 320 -17.18 15.67 10.09
N LYS A 321 -16.52 14.51 9.97
CA LYS A 321 -16.64 13.42 10.95
C LYS A 321 -16.15 13.86 12.33
N ALA A 322 -15.01 14.54 12.41
CA ALA A 322 -14.45 15.03 13.66
C ALA A 322 -15.40 16.02 14.38
N LYS A 323 -15.97 16.98 13.63
CA LYS A 323 -16.98 17.92 14.17
C LYS A 323 -18.21 17.21 14.72
N ARG A 324 -18.72 16.17 14.02
CA ARG A 324 -19.87 15.37 14.47
C ARG A 324 -19.55 14.58 15.75
N GLY A 325 -18.35 14.03 15.87
CA GLY A 325 -17.90 13.33 17.09
C GLY A 325 -17.88 14.25 18.31
N ARG A 326 -17.33 15.46 18.17
CA ARG A 326 -17.27 16.47 19.25
C ARG A 326 -18.67 16.93 19.70
N ALA A 327 -19.59 17.12 18.76
CA ALA A 327 -20.98 17.49 19.07
C ALA A 327 -21.72 16.38 19.86
N LYS A 328 -21.51 15.11 19.50
CA LYS A 328 -22.07 13.97 20.25
C LYS A 328 -21.51 13.87 21.66
N ALA A 329 -20.21 14.12 21.86
CA ALA A 329 -19.60 14.12 23.18
C ALA A 329 -20.16 15.22 24.10
N HIS A 330 -20.34 16.45 23.58
CA HIS A 330 -20.88 17.57 24.35
C HIS A 330 -22.39 17.45 24.66
N GLY A 331 -23.15 16.67 23.87
CA GLY A 331 -24.57 16.42 24.12
C GLY A 331 -24.90 15.37 25.18
N SER A 332 -23.91 14.62 25.69
CA SER A 332 -24.14 13.54 26.68
C SER A 332 -23.98 13.98 28.14
N VAL A 333 -23.69 15.26 28.38
CA VAL A 333 -23.44 15.83 29.72
C VAL A 333 -24.47 16.91 30.00
N HIS A 334 -25.73 16.56 30.33
CA HIS A 334 -26.70 17.40 31.06
C HIS A 334 -28.07 16.70 31.18
N GLU A 335 -28.28 15.91 32.25
CA GLU A 335 -29.59 15.70 32.91
C GLU A 335 -29.38 14.85 34.19
N ALA A 336 -28.93 15.49 35.26
CA ALA A 336 -29.02 14.96 36.62
C ALA A 336 -29.05 16.15 37.60
N SER A 337 -30.22 16.79 37.68
CA SER A 337 -30.53 17.81 38.67
C SER A 337 -30.63 17.16 40.06
N ALA A 338 -30.02 17.82 41.04
CA ALA A 338 -29.76 17.37 42.40
C ALA A 338 -31.00 16.89 43.21
N PRO A 339 -30.83 15.99 44.19
CA PRO A 339 -31.88 15.55 45.10
C PRO A 339 -31.89 16.36 46.41
N ASP A 340 -33.08 16.77 46.85
CA ASP A 340 -33.37 17.20 48.23
C ASP A 340 -34.10 16.08 48.98
N GLY A 341 -33.66 15.71 50.19
CA GLY A 341 -34.50 14.98 51.14
C GLY A 341 -33.89 13.82 51.95
N VAL A 342 -33.10 14.18 52.98
CA VAL A 342 -33.20 13.72 54.40
C VAL A 342 -33.20 12.21 54.78
N ALA A 343 -32.25 11.89 55.69
CA ALA A 343 -32.20 10.82 56.73
C ALA A 343 -31.82 9.38 56.29
N SER A 344 -30.63 8.88 56.68
CA SER A 344 -30.30 8.13 57.93
C SER A 344 -30.67 6.63 57.80
N ALA A 345 -29.86 5.61 58.06
CA ALA A 345 -28.48 5.39 58.47
C ALA A 345 -28.19 3.86 58.38
N VAL A 346 -26.93 3.47 58.58
CA VAL A 346 -26.45 2.16 59.09
C VAL A 346 -26.10 1.02 58.09
N GLU A 347 -24.78 0.94 57.83
CA GLU A 347 -23.84 -0.21 57.94
C GLU A 347 -23.91 -1.49 57.06
N ASN A 348 -22.84 -1.61 56.26
CA ASN A 348 -21.87 -2.72 56.10
C ASN A 348 -22.16 -4.01 55.28
N PRO A 349 -21.09 -4.63 54.70
CA PRO A 349 -21.10 -5.13 53.33
C PRO A 349 -20.81 -6.64 53.20
N GLY A 350 -21.11 -7.22 52.05
CA GLY A 350 -20.65 -8.56 51.69
C GLY A 350 -21.16 -9.07 50.35
N SER A 351 -20.26 -9.72 49.61
CA SER A 351 -20.50 -10.61 48.46
C SER A 351 -20.63 -10.03 47.04
N ARG A 352 -19.46 -9.98 46.37
CA ARG A 352 -19.02 -10.92 45.31
C ARG A 352 -19.93 -11.14 44.08
N ALA A 353 -19.33 -10.83 42.92
CA ALA A 353 -19.53 -11.35 41.56
C ALA A 353 -20.67 -10.78 40.70
N ALA A 354 -20.29 -10.03 39.65
CA ALA A 354 -20.56 -10.37 38.24
C ALA A 354 -19.89 -9.34 37.33
N CYS A 355 -18.92 -9.78 36.51
CA CYS A 355 -18.47 -9.03 35.34
C CYS A 355 -19.62 -8.98 34.34
N VAL A 356 -20.11 -7.78 34.02
CA VAL A 356 -21.03 -7.54 32.91
C VAL A 356 -20.21 -6.83 31.83
N GLU A 357 -19.68 -7.60 30.89
CA GLU A 357 -19.19 -7.08 29.61
C GLU A 357 -20.39 -6.53 28.84
N SER A 358 -20.53 -5.21 28.90
CA SER A 358 -21.48 -4.49 28.06
C SER A 358 -20.87 -4.32 26.69
N ALA A 359 -21.10 -5.30 25.81
CA ALA A 359 -20.88 -5.17 24.38
C ALA A 359 -21.85 -4.13 23.83
N SER A 360 -21.40 -2.88 23.72
CA SER A 360 -22.11 -1.86 22.95
C SER A 360 -21.89 -2.17 21.47
N VAL A 361 -22.97 -2.57 20.82
CA VAL A 361 -23.08 -2.76 19.37
C VAL A 361 -22.82 -1.41 18.71
N GLY A 362 -21.59 -1.21 18.24
CA GLY A 362 -21.22 -0.09 17.40
C GLY A 362 -21.80 -0.31 16.00
N VAL A 363 -22.93 0.34 15.72
CA VAL A 363 -23.46 0.50 14.36
C VAL A 363 -22.39 1.23 13.54
N SER A 364 -21.65 0.47 12.73
CA SER A 364 -20.74 1.02 11.74
C SER A 364 -21.58 1.54 10.58
N ASP A 365 -21.79 2.85 10.56
CA ASP A 365 -22.37 3.58 9.43
C ASP A 365 -21.30 3.56 8.32
N SER A 366 -21.32 2.51 7.49
CA SER A 366 -20.47 2.37 6.33
C SER A 366 -20.80 3.50 5.38
N LEU A 367 -19.90 4.47 5.28
CA LEU A 367 -19.91 5.35 4.13
C LEU A 367 -19.57 4.48 2.92
N ASP A 368 -20.61 4.09 2.20
CA ASP A 368 -20.58 3.74 0.79
C ASP A 368 -20.07 4.97 0.01
N VAL A 369 -18.78 5.27 0.16
CA VAL A 369 -18.06 5.97 -0.89
C VAL A 369 -17.78 4.87 -1.88
N ASP A 370 -18.63 4.80 -2.91
CA ASP A 370 -18.40 4.01 -4.11
C ASP A 370 -16.96 4.23 -4.55
N ASN A 371 -16.10 3.29 -4.16
CA ASN A 371 -14.74 3.22 -4.66
C ASN A 371 -14.89 2.59 -6.05
N HIS A 372 -15.46 3.38 -6.96
CA HIS A 372 -15.74 3.03 -8.35
C HIS A 372 -14.45 2.89 -9.18
N ASP A 373 -13.28 3.01 -8.53
CA ASP A 373 -11.94 2.99 -9.12
C ASP A 373 -11.38 1.57 -9.39
N ASP A 374 -12.14 0.49 -9.12
CA ASP A 374 -11.84 -0.85 -9.68
C ASP A 374 -12.44 -1.05 -11.09
N ALA A 375 -13.21 -0.09 -11.60
CA ALA A 375 -13.90 -0.18 -12.90
C ALA A 375 -13.17 0.51 -14.07
N SER A 376 -11.99 1.09 -13.85
CA SER A 376 -11.06 1.44 -14.94
C SER A 376 -9.80 0.58 -14.84
N LEU A 377 -9.97 -0.70 -15.12
CA LEU A 377 -8.91 -1.44 -15.80
C LEU A 377 -8.91 -0.88 -17.21
N ASP A 378 -8.15 0.20 -17.40
CA ASP A 378 -7.76 0.69 -18.71
C ASP A 378 -7.06 -0.47 -19.43
N GLU A 379 -7.87 -1.13 -20.24
CA GLU A 379 -7.51 -2.01 -21.34
C GLU A 379 -6.52 -1.24 -22.23
N ASN A 380 -5.29 -1.76 -22.40
CA ASN A 380 -4.35 -1.44 -23.51
C ASN A 380 -2.91 -0.99 -23.15
N TRP A 381 -2.45 -1.13 -21.90
CA TRP A 381 -1.02 -0.84 -21.62
C TRP A 381 -0.04 -1.86 -22.21
N THR A 382 -0.50 -3.02 -22.67
CA THR A 382 0.37 -4.10 -23.18
C THR A 382 0.50 -4.14 -24.71
N GLU A 383 -0.29 -3.37 -25.48
CA GLU A 383 -0.20 -3.37 -26.96
C GLU A 383 0.40 -2.08 -27.57
N SER A 384 0.98 -1.18 -26.78
CA SER A 384 1.52 0.09 -27.30
C SER A 384 3.03 0.11 -27.58
N LEU A 385 3.67 -1.05 -27.74
CA LEU A 385 5.08 -1.16 -28.18
C LEU A 385 5.20 -1.93 -29.49
N ASP A 386 4.48 -1.49 -30.52
CA ASP A 386 4.77 -1.80 -31.93
C ASP A 386 4.10 -0.71 -32.79
N LEU A 387 4.76 0.45 -32.93
CA LEU A 387 4.36 1.47 -33.91
C LEU A 387 5.55 1.77 -34.82
N ASP A 388 5.56 1.10 -35.96
CA ASP A 388 6.13 1.63 -37.19
C ASP A 388 4.93 2.10 -38.04
N PRO A 389 4.73 3.41 -38.26
CA PRO A 389 3.52 3.89 -38.92
C PRO A 389 3.72 3.87 -40.45
N ASN A 390 2.89 3.10 -41.15
CA ASN A 390 2.68 3.29 -42.59
C ASN A 390 1.32 4.01 -42.79
N PRO A 391 1.30 5.22 -43.39
CA PRO A 391 0.06 5.95 -43.59
C PRO A 391 -0.49 5.67 -44.98
N ASP A 392 -1.60 4.94 -45.09
CA ASP A 392 -2.54 5.01 -46.21
C ASP A 392 -3.73 4.07 -45.94
N GLU A 393 -4.87 4.61 -45.50
CA GLU A 393 -6.20 4.35 -46.08
C GLU A 393 -7.30 4.93 -45.18
N LEU A 394 -7.82 6.06 -45.64
CA LEU A 394 -9.10 6.62 -45.26
C LEU A 394 -10.23 5.72 -45.80
N LEU A 395 -11.33 5.58 -45.05
CA LEU A 395 -12.72 5.88 -45.46
C LEU A 395 -13.77 4.94 -44.84
N ASN A 396 -14.66 5.56 -44.04
CA ASN A 396 -16.11 5.35 -43.95
C ASN A 396 -16.67 3.99 -43.47
N ARG A 397 -17.44 3.99 -42.35
CA ARG A 397 -18.91 4.27 -42.30
C ARG A 397 -19.54 3.74 -40.97
N PRO A 398 -20.46 4.44 -40.29
CA PRO A 398 -21.11 3.96 -39.06
C PRO A 398 -22.54 3.45 -39.31
N LYS A 399 -23.05 2.52 -38.46
CA LYS A 399 -24.48 2.30 -38.19
C LYS A 399 -24.74 1.69 -36.81
N ASP A 400 -25.70 2.30 -36.11
CA ASP A 400 -26.30 1.92 -34.82
C ASP A 400 -26.86 0.49 -34.77
N HIS A 401 -26.73 -0.18 -33.61
CA HIS A 401 -27.74 -1.11 -33.11
C HIS A 401 -27.75 -1.22 -31.57
N LYS A 402 -28.83 -0.66 -30.99
CA LYS A 402 -29.67 -1.14 -29.87
C LYS A 402 -29.04 -1.88 -28.68
N MET A 403 -29.10 -1.21 -27.54
CA MET A 403 -28.85 -1.65 -26.17
C MET A 403 -29.83 -2.74 -25.70
N GLU A 404 -29.28 -3.89 -25.30
CA GLU A 404 -29.97 -4.93 -24.52
C GLU A 404 -29.08 -5.22 -23.30
N SER A 405 -29.55 -4.89 -22.10
CA SER A 405 -28.75 -5.02 -20.88
C SER A 405 -28.66 -6.48 -20.43
N SER A 406 -27.65 -7.20 -20.88
CA SER A 406 -27.13 -8.38 -20.18
C SER A 406 -25.99 -7.92 -19.27
N ARG A 407 -26.16 -8.09 -17.96
CA ARG A 407 -25.16 -7.77 -16.93
C ARG A 407 -23.94 -8.68 -17.10
N VAL A 408 -22.92 -8.19 -17.80
CA VAL A 408 -21.67 -8.90 -18.13
C VAL A 408 -20.90 -9.26 -16.85
N GLU A 409 -20.48 -10.51 -16.75
CA GLU A 409 -19.55 -11.00 -15.73
C GLU A 409 -18.13 -10.53 -16.11
N ILE A 410 -17.58 -9.59 -15.35
CA ILE A 410 -16.22 -9.07 -15.57
C ILE A 410 -15.25 -10.00 -14.83
N ILE A 411 -14.63 -10.91 -15.57
CA ILE A 411 -13.46 -11.70 -15.15
C ILE A 411 -12.23 -10.93 -15.62
N ILE A 412 -11.33 -10.59 -14.71
CA ILE A 412 -10.06 -9.91 -15.05
C ILE A 412 -9.15 -10.96 -15.71
N ASP A 413 -8.86 -10.76 -17.00
CA ASP A 413 -7.94 -11.59 -17.77
C ASP A 413 -6.51 -11.08 -17.52
N ASP A 414 -5.86 -11.64 -16.49
CA ASP A 414 -4.45 -11.36 -16.21
C ASP A 414 -3.59 -12.12 -17.22
N SER A 415 -2.80 -11.38 -18.01
CA SER A 415 -1.74 -11.79 -18.95
C SER A 415 -1.38 -13.29 -19.00
N ASP A 416 -1.55 -13.84 -20.20
CA ASP A 416 -1.35 -15.22 -20.64
C ASP A 416 -0.06 -15.89 -20.17
N CYS A 417 -0.22 -17.04 -19.49
CA CYS A 417 0.72 -18.17 -19.52
C CYS A 417 -0.02 -19.44 -19.03
N GLU A 418 -0.36 -20.30 -19.99
CA GLU A 418 -0.87 -21.70 -19.87
C GLU A 418 -2.40 -21.91 -19.88
N GLU A 419 -2.98 -21.96 -21.09
CA GLU A 419 -4.13 -22.82 -21.40
C GLU A 419 -3.77 -23.79 -22.53
N MET A 420 -3.45 -25.04 -22.17
CA MET A 420 -3.76 -26.24 -22.95
C MET A 420 -3.48 -27.46 -22.06
N GLU A 421 -4.54 -28.14 -21.65
CA GLU A 421 -4.61 -29.59 -21.46
C GLU A 421 -6.05 -29.90 -21.04
N ASP A 422 -6.91 -29.99 -22.05
CA ASP A 422 -8.13 -30.80 -22.03
C ASP A 422 -7.98 -31.76 -23.23
N LEU A 423 -8.35 -33.02 -23.02
CA LEU A 423 -8.37 -34.15 -23.97
C LEU A 423 -7.05 -34.93 -24.14
N GLY A 424 -6.86 -35.91 -23.24
CA GLY A 424 -5.95 -37.04 -23.34
C GLY A 424 -6.33 -38.13 -22.35
#